data_AF-A0A937VMH7-F1
#
_entry.id   AF-A0A937VMH7-F1
#
_cell.length_a   1.000
_cell.length_b   1.000
_cell.length_c   1.000
_cell.angle_alpha   90.00
_cell.angle_beta   90.00
_cell.angle_gamma   90.00
#
_symmetry.space_group_name_H-M   'P 1'
#
loop_
_entity.id
_entity.type
_entity.pdbx_description
1 polymer ?
#
loop_
_entity_poly.entity_id
_entity_poly.type
_entity_poly.pdbx_seq_one_letter_code
_entity_poly.pdbx_strand_id
1 'polypeptide(L)' 'MNDKTFEWSFTALSIIAVLWMIVGSIFTVLGILWSIILGLVVWIVGGGALLYFWGKDYISRM' A
#
# COMPACT_ATOMS: atom_id res chain seq x y z
N MET A 1 -0.02 9.94 -14.65
CA MET A 1 1.08 10.12 -13.68
C MET A 1 2.40 9.84 -14.39
N ASN A 2 3.53 10.41 -13.95
CA ASN A 2 4.84 10.01 -14.46
C ASN A 2 5.23 8.66 -13.82
N ASP A 3 5.98 7.84 -14.54
CA ASP A 3 6.31 6.45 -14.17
C ASP A 3 7.06 6.40 -12.82
N LYS A 4 8.00 7.33 -12.64
CA LYS A 4 8.75 7.47 -11.38
C LYS A 4 7.85 7.83 -10.19
N THR A 5 6.80 8.61 -10.41
CA THR A 5 5.83 8.95 -9.37
C THR A 5 4.94 7.75 -9.05
N PHE A 6 4.59 6.93 -10.04
CA PHE A 6 3.85 5.68 -9.84
C PHE A 6 4.65 4.68 -9.00
N GLU A 7 5.89 4.42 -9.37
CA GLU A 7 6.80 3.54 -8.62
C GLU A 7 6.96 4.00 -7.17
N TRP A 8 7.20 5.29 -6.96
CA TRP A 8 7.34 5.85 -5.61
C TRP A 8 6.05 5.76 -4.81
N SER A 9 4.89 6.01 -5.42
CA SER A 9 3.60 5.93 -4.73
C SER A 9 3.29 4.50 -4.30
N PHE A 10 3.53 3.53 -5.18
CA PHE A 10 3.31 2.11 -4.90
C PHE A 10 4.27 1.57 -3.83
N THR A 11 5.54 2.00 -3.89
CA THR A 11 6.55 1.69 -2.89
C THR A 11 6.21 2.30 -1.53
N ALA A 12 5.86 3.59 -1.51
CA ALA A 12 5.49 4.30 -0.28
C ALA A 12 4.24 3.68 0.38
N LEU A 13 3.20 3.36 -0.40
CA LEU A 13 2.01 2.67 0.11
C LEU A 13 2.38 1.33 0.75
N SER A 14 3.25 0.55 0.10
CA SER A 14 3.70 -0.75 0.61
C SER A 14 4.48 -0.60 1.92
N ILE A 15 5.40 0.37 1.99
CA ILE A 15 6.17 0.66 3.22
C ILE A 15 5.23 1.09 4.35
N ILE A 16 4.28 1.99 4.09
CA ILE A 16 3.33 2.48 5.10
C ILE A 16 2.45 1.34 5.61
N ALA A 17 1.94 0.48 4.73
CA ALA A 17 1.13 -0.67 5.14
C ALA A 17 1.92 -1.63 6.03
N VAL A 18 3.17 -1.93 5.68
CA VAL A 18 4.05 -2.79 6.50
C VAL A 18 4.36 -2.14 7.85
N LEU A 19 4.73 -0.85 7.85
CA LEU A 19 4.99 -0.11 9.09
C LEU A 19 3.77 -0.10 10.01
N TRP A 20 2.58 0.10 9.46
CA TRP A 20 1.34 0.01 10.23
C TRP A 20 1.15 -1.37 10.86
N MET A 21 1.33 -2.46 10.09
CA MET A 21 1.19 -3.81 10.63
C MET A 21 2.17 -4.08 11.77
N ILE A 22 3.42 -3.61 11.66
CA ILE A 22 4.44 -3.78 12.70
C ILE A 22 4.12 -2.92 13.93
N VAL A 23 3.99 -1.61 13.75
CA VAL A 23 3.77 -0.63 14.83
C VAL A 23 2.43 -0.89 15.50
N GLY A 24 1.35 -1.06 14.72
CA GLY A 24 0.01 -1.36 15.23
C GLY A 24 -0.06 -2.67 16.01
N SER A 25 0.79 -3.66 15.68
CA SER A 25 0.89 -4.91 16.45
C SER A 25 1.68 -4.72 17.75
N ILE A 26 2.82 -4.01 17.73
CA ILE A 26 3.65 -3.73 18.91
C ILE A 26 2.88 -2.94 19.95
N PHE A 27 2.20 -1.86 19.52
CA PHE A 27 1.45 -0.99 20.43
C PHE A 27 0.03 -1.50 20.69
N THR A 28 -0.35 -2.65 20.12
CA THR A 28 -1.68 -3.27 20.29
C THR A 28 -2.86 -2.33 20.01
N VAL A 29 -2.70 -1.37 19.09
CA VAL A 29 -3.64 -0.26 18.84
C VAL A 29 -5.09 -0.74 18.64
N LEU A 30 -5.28 -1.84 17.90
CA LEU A 30 -6.57 -2.49 17.67
C LEU A 30 -6.54 -4.00 18.00
N GLY A 31 -5.47 -4.46 18.66
CA GLY A 31 -5.10 -5.87 18.74
C GLY A 31 -4.38 -6.37 17.48
N ILE A 32 -3.47 -7.34 17.66
CA ILE A 32 -2.53 -7.81 16.62
C ILE A 32 -3.27 -8.22 15.33
N LEU A 33 -4.34 -9.01 15.47
CA LEU A 33 -5.11 -9.52 14.33
C LEU A 33 -5.68 -8.38 13.47
N TRP A 34 -6.32 -7.39 14.11
CA TRP A 34 -6.95 -6.28 13.40
C TRP A 34 -5.95 -5.30 12.80
N SER A 35 -4.81 -5.08 13.46
CA SER A 35 -3.71 -4.27 12.92
C SER A 35 -3.19 -4.86 11.60
N ILE A 36 -3.06 -6.20 11.53
CA ILE A 36 -2.65 -6.90 10.31
C ILE A 36 -3.74 -6.80 9.24
N ILE A 37 -4.99 -7.12 9.57
CA ILE A 37 -6.12 -7.10 8.62
C ILE A 37 -6.25 -5.71 7.98
N LEU A 38 -6.23 -4.64 8.77
CA LEU A 38 -6.37 -3.29 8.23
C LEU A 38 -5.19 -2.88 7.35
N GLY A 39 -3.96 -3.25 7.73
CA GLY A 39 -2.79 -3.01 6.88
C GLY A 39 -2.92 -3.69 5.53
N LEU A 40 -3.39 -4.94 5.50
CA LEU A 40 -3.64 -5.69 4.27
C LEU A 40 -4.77 -5.07 3.42
N VAL A 41 -5.88 -4.68 4.05
CA VAL A 41 -7.01 -4.04 3.36
C VAL A 41 -6.55 -2.73 2.70
N VAL A 42 -5.83 -1.87 3.44
CA VAL A 42 -5.31 -0.61 2.89
C VAL A 42 -4.34 -0.86 1.74
N TRP A 43 -3.48 -1.88 1.86
CA TRP A 43 -2.53 -2.21 0.80
C TRP A 43 -3.21 -2.72 -0.47
N ILE A 44 -4.17 -3.66 -0.34
CA ILE A 44 -4.90 -4.22 -1.49
C ILE A 44 -5.76 -3.13 -2.14
N VAL A 45 -6.53 -2.39 -1.36
CA VAL A 45 -7.44 -1.35 -1.89
C VAL A 45 -6.64 -0.20 -2.48
N GLY A 46 -5.64 0.31 -1.78
CA GLY A 46 -4.78 1.39 -2.25
C GLY A 46 -3.93 0.99 -3.46
N GLY A 47 -3.34 -0.21 -3.44
CA GLY A 47 -2.53 -0.73 -4.54
C GLY A 47 -3.39 -1.02 -5.77
N GLY A 48 -4.58 -1.60 -5.56
CA GLY A 48 -5.58 -1.81 -6.60
C GLY A 48 -6.03 -0.49 -7.23
N ALA A 49 -6.31 0.54 -6.43
CA ALA A 49 -6.67 1.87 -6.93
C ALA A 49 -5.52 2.48 -7.75
N LEU A 50 -4.28 2.40 -7.25
CA LEU A 50 -3.10 2.87 -7.99
C LEU A 50 -2.98 2.18 -9.35
N LEU A 51 -3.09 0.85 -9.38
CA LEU A 51 -3.01 0.06 -10.61
C LEU A 51 -4.17 0.36 -11.57
N TYR A 52 -5.38 0.51 -11.05
CA TYR A 52 -6.57 0.77 -11.86
C TYR A 52 -6.49 2.11 -12.62
N PHE A 53 -6.09 3.17 -11.92
CA PHE A 53 -6.05 4.51 -12.49
C PHE A 53 -4.77 4.81 -13.29
N TRP A 54 -3.61 4.26 -12.88
CA TRP A 54 -2.32 4.63 -13.48
C TRP A 54 -1.46 3.45 -13.96
N GLY A 55 -1.80 2.21 -13.56
CA GLY A 55 -1.00 1.03 -13.92
C GLY A 55 -0.98 0.75 -15.41
N LYS A 56 -2.08 1.01 -16.14
CA LYS A 56 -2.14 0.82 -17.60
C LYS A 56 -1.11 1.68 -18.34
N ASP A 57 -1.02 2.95 -18.00
CA ASP A 57 -0.08 3.89 -18.62
C ASP A 57 1.36 3.51 -18.29
N TYR A 58 1.63 3.14 -17.03
CA TYR A 58 2.96 2.71 -16.59
C TYR A 58 3.43 1.45 -17.32
N ILE A 59 2.59 0.40 -17.35
CA ILE A 59 2.93 -0.88 -18.02
C ILE A 59 3.11 -0.68 -19.53
N SER A 60 2.35 0.21 -20.15
CA SER A 60 2.48 0.49 -21.59
C SER A 60 3.79 1.18 -21.99
N ARG A 61 4.52 1.74 -21.01
CA ARG A 61 5.77 2.49 -21.20
C ARG A 61 7.01 1.74 -20.70
N MET A 62 6.82 0.60 -20.04
CA MET A 62 7.86 -0.37 -19.72
C MET A 62 8.21 -1.21 -20.94
#